data_AF-A0A7C1DWY9-F1
#
_entry.id   AF-A0A7C1DWY9-F1
#
_cell.length_a   1.000
_cell.length_b   1.000
_cell.length_c   1.000
_cell.angle_alpha   90.00
_cell.angle_beta   90.00
_cell.angle_gamma   90.00
#
_symmetry.space_group_name_H-M   'P 1'
#
loop_
_entity.id
_entity.type
_entity.pdbx_description
1 polymer ?
#
loop_
_entity_poly.entity_id
_entity_poly.type
_entity_poly.pdbx_seq_one_letter_code
_entity_poly.pdbx_strand_id
1 'polypeptide(L)'
;MKKTCLIILIIATLALSAMAQKIFIPMDLSQTNHLKAYGVVYSLLGDGMNIEWLLNYRGGSFLMPAEDIAANLCRLRGVKFETIDGAVAAQIYAEIEEENMEVVLLEKAPKIAIYTPHNTQPWDDAVTMALTYAEVPYDKIWDKEVLAGKLDDYDWIHLHHEDFTGQFGKFYSSYRNALWYQQEVAMNQE
;
A
#
# COMPACT_ATOMS: atom_id res chain seq x y z
N MET A 1 16.51 28.37 -45.60
CA MET A 1 16.89 29.11 -44.38
C MET A 1 15.68 29.51 -43.54
N LYS A 2 14.80 30.43 -43.97
CA LYS A 2 13.63 30.86 -43.16
C LYS A 2 12.66 29.71 -42.80
N LYS A 3 12.36 28.82 -43.74
CA LYS A 3 11.49 27.63 -43.51
C LYS A 3 12.13 26.61 -42.55
N THR A 4 13.46 26.47 -42.61
CA THR A 4 14.23 25.56 -41.75
C THR A 4 14.27 26.06 -40.31
N CYS A 5 14.46 27.38 -40.09
CA CYS A 5 14.35 27.99 -38.76
C CYS A 5 12.94 27.85 -38.16
N LEU A 6 11.89 27.96 -38.97
CA LEU A 6 10.50 27.82 -38.49
C LEU A 6 10.21 26.39 -38.02
N ILE A 7 10.69 25.37 -38.74
CA ILE A 7 10.55 23.97 -38.35
C ILE A 7 11.31 23.68 -37.05
N ILE A 8 12.54 24.19 -36.90
CA ILE A 8 13.33 24.04 -35.68
C ILE A 8 12.64 24.72 -34.48
N LEU A 9 12.04 25.89 -34.69
CA LEU A 9 11.30 26.60 -33.64
C LEU A 9 10.04 25.84 -33.20
N ILE A 10 9.28 25.26 -34.14
CA ILE A 10 8.08 24.46 -33.85
C ILE A 10 8.45 23.18 -33.09
N ILE A 11 9.54 22.50 -33.49
CA ILE A 11 10.05 21.31 -32.80
C ILE A 11 10.53 21.67 -31.39
N ALA A 12 11.21 22.80 -31.21
CA ALA A 12 11.63 23.27 -29.90
C ALA A 12 10.43 23.58 -28.98
N THR A 13 9.36 24.19 -29.50
CA THR A 13 8.14 24.46 -28.72
C THR A 13 7.36 23.19 -28.36
N LEU A 14 7.37 22.17 -29.22
CA LEU A 14 6.76 20.86 -28.93
C LEU A 14 7.57 20.08 -27.89
N ALA A 15 8.90 20.20 -27.91
CA ALA A 15 9.77 19.58 -26.89
C ALA A 15 9.57 20.19 -25.49
N LEU A 16 9.28 21.49 -25.41
CA LEU A 16 8.95 22.18 -24.15
C LEU A 16 7.61 21.74 -23.53
N SER A 17 6.68 21.20 -24.32
CA SER A 17 5.38 20.72 -23.83
C SER A 17 5.39 19.30 -23.24
N ALA A 18 6.50 18.56 -23.37
CA ALA A 18 6.63 17.19 -22.88
C ALA A 18 7.27 17.12 -21.48
N MET A 19 6.99 18.10 -20.61
CA MET A 19 7.33 17.98 -19.19
C MET A 19 6.50 16.85 -18.59
N ALA A 20 7.16 15.75 -18.23
CA ALA A 20 6.52 14.61 -17.59
C ALA A 20 5.91 15.06 -16.25
N GLN A 21 4.58 15.06 -16.18
CA GLN A 21 3.87 15.29 -14.94
C GLN A 21 3.92 14.02 -14.08
N LYS A 22 3.95 14.22 -12.77
CA LYS A 22 3.88 13.14 -11.78
C LYS A 22 2.64 13.33 -10.92
N ILE A 23 2.05 12.23 -10.47
CA ILE A 23 1.08 12.23 -9.39
C ILE A 23 1.84 12.05 -8.09
N PHE A 24 1.62 12.95 -7.15
CA PHE A 24 2.15 12.94 -5.80
C PHE A 24 1.02 12.69 -4.80
N ILE A 25 1.15 11.66 -3.98
CA ILE A 25 0.22 11.34 -2.90
C ILE A 25 0.92 11.68 -1.58
N PRO A 26 0.58 12.81 -0.92
CA PRO A 26 1.13 13.12 0.39
C PRO A 26 0.63 12.10 1.43
N MET A 27 1.50 11.71 2.36
CA MET A 27 1.14 10.81 3.47
C MET A 27 1.27 11.46 4.85
N ASP A 28 1.54 12.75 4.89
CA ASP A 28 1.49 13.58 6.09
C ASP A 28 0.05 13.84 6.55
N LEU A 29 -0.12 14.75 7.52
CA LEU A 29 -1.42 15.11 8.08
C LEU A 29 -2.39 15.76 7.07
N SER A 30 -1.94 16.12 5.88
CA SER A 30 -2.79 16.71 4.85
C SER A 30 -3.56 15.68 4.02
N GLN A 31 -3.23 14.40 4.14
CA GLN A 31 -3.90 13.32 3.43
C GLN A 31 -5.33 13.12 3.97
N THR A 32 -6.29 12.99 3.05
CA THR A 32 -7.71 12.81 3.36
C THR A 32 -8.04 11.38 3.78
N ASN A 33 -7.30 10.38 3.30
CA ASN A 33 -7.52 8.99 3.68
C ASN A 33 -6.25 8.12 3.49
N HIS A 34 -5.47 7.95 4.57
CA HIS A 34 -4.21 7.19 4.52
C HIS A 34 -4.40 5.72 4.16
N LEU A 35 -5.39 5.03 4.74
CA LEU A 35 -5.62 3.61 4.46
C LEU A 35 -6.01 3.39 3.00
N LYS A 36 -6.91 4.23 2.47
CA LYS A 36 -7.25 4.18 1.04
C LYS A 36 -6.07 4.55 0.14
N ALA A 37 -5.18 5.44 0.56
CA ALA A 37 -3.97 5.79 -0.20
C ALA A 37 -3.06 4.57 -0.40
N TYR A 38 -2.80 3.79 0.65
CA TYR A 38 -2.08 2.51 0.52
C TYR A 38 -2.81 1.55 -0.43
N GLY A 39 -4.14 1.46 -0.34
CA GLY A 39 -4.95 0.66 -1.24
C GLY A 39 -4.88 1.08 -2.71
N VAL A 40 -4.84 2.40 -2.99
CA VAL A 40 -4.63 2.95 -4.34
C VAL A 40 -3.27 2.50 -4.87
N VAL A 41 -2.20 2.69 -4.09
CA VAL A 41 -0.85 2.29 -4.48
C VAL A 41 -0.77 0.79 -4.76
N TYR A 42 -1.33 -0.03 -3.86
CA TYR A 42 -1.39 -1.48 -4.05
C TYR A 42 -2.10 -1.87 -5.37
N SER A 43 -3.25 -1.26 -5.65
CA SER A 43 -4.01 -1.53 -6.88
C SER A 43 -3.21 -1.18 -8.13
N LEU A 44 -2.56 -0.02 -8.14
CA LEU A 44 -1.77 0.44 -9.28
C LEU A 44 -0.51 -0.40 -9.51
N LEU A 45 0.12 -0.89 -8.43
CA LEU A 45 1.20 -1.88 -8.53
C LEU A 45 0.70 -3.20 -9.14
N GLY A 46 -0.54 -3.61 -8.82
CA GLY A 46 -1.18 -4.76 -9.45
C GLY A 46 -1.43 -4.60 -10.95
N ASP A 47 -1.65 -3.35 -11.38
CA ASP A 47 -1.79 -2.98 -12.79
C ASP A 47 -0.43 -2.80 -13.50
N GLY A 48 0.69 -3.06 -12.80
CA GLY A 48 2.05 -3.01 -13.35
C GLY A 48 2.67 -1.61 -13.38
N MET A 49 2.11 -0.65 -12.64
CA MET A 49 2.67 0.70 -12.53
C MET A 49 3.86 0.73 -11.57
N ASN A 50 4.95 1.35 -11.99
CA ASN A 50 6.09 1.62 -11.12
C ASN A 50 5.82 2.86 -10.25
N ILE A 51 5.95 2.70 -8.94
CA ILE A 51 5.66 3.75 -7.95
C ILE A 51 6.87 3.94 -7.05
N GLU A 52 7.25 5.19 -6.82
CA GLU A 52 8.31 5.56 -5.89
C GLU A 52 7.70 5.79 -4.51
N TRP A 53 8.18 5.05 -3.51
CA TRP A 53 7.90 5.31 -2.11
C TRP A 53 8.99 6.19 -1.53
N LEU A 54 8.61 7.39 -1.10
CA LEU A 54 9.50 8.40 -0.56
C LEU A 54 9.58 8.24 0.95
N LEU A 55 10.44 7.34 1.42
CA LEU A 55 10.64 7.01 2.83
C LEU A 55 11.03 8.26 3.63
N ASN A 56 10.37 8.44 4.77
CA ASN A 56 10.50 9.60 5.67
C ASN A 56 10.18 10.97 5.06
N TYR A 57 9.94 11.08 3.75
CA TYR A 57 9.48 12.31 3.12
C TYR A 57 7.97 12.45 3.27
N ARG A 58 7.54 13.53 3.95
CA ARG A 58 6.12 13.86 4.18
C ARG A 58 5.27 12.63 4.56
N GLY A 59 5.73 11.88 5.56
CA GLY A 59 5.01 10.72 6.09
C GLY A 59 5.10 9.44 5.26
N GLY A 60 6.08 9.32 4.35
CA GLY A 60 6.20 8.15 3.48
C GLY A 60 5.36 8.30 2.22
N SER A 61 5.46 9.45 1.55
CA SER A 61 4.63 9.81 0.39
C SER A 61 4.91 8.94 -0.83
N PHE A 62 4.00 8.97 -1.82
CA PHE A 62 4.17 8.23 -3.08
C PHE A 62 4.27 9.16 -4.27
N LEU A 63 5.12 8.80 -5.22
CA LEU A 63 5.28 9.50 -6.49
C LEU A 63 5.18 8.51 -7.64
N MET A 64 4.43 8.86 -8.68
CA MET A 64 4.21 7.98 -9.85
C MET A 64 3.99 8.80 -11.12
N PRO A 65 4.13 8.21 -12.32
CA PRO A 65 3.75 8.87 -13.56
C PRO A 65 2.31 9.39 -13.50
N ALA A 66 2.06 10.59 -14.06
CA ALA A 66 0.71 11.13 -14.12
C ALA A 66 -0.10 10.42 -15.20
N GLU A 67 -0.74 9.32 -14.82
CA GLU A 67 -1.70 8.59 -15.65
C GLU A 67 -3.14 8.83 -15.17
N ASP A 68 -4.08 8.88 -16.12
CA ASP A 68 -5.50 9.10 -15.82
C ASP A 68 -6.06 8.03 -14.87
N ILE A 69 -5.59 6.78 -14.99
CA ILE A 69 -6.00 5.66 -14.13
C ILE A 69 -5.70 5.98 -12.66
N ALA A 70 -4.48 6.44 -12.36
CA ALA A 70 -4.07 6.77 -11.01
C ALA A 70 -4.86 7.96 -10.43
N ALA A 71 -5.03 9.03 -11.21
CA ALA A 71 -5.79 10.20 -10.77
C ALA A 71 -7.27 9.87 -10.53
N ASN A 72 -7.88 9.08 -11.43
CA ASN A 72 -9.27 8.66 -11.30
C ASN A 72 -9.47 7.77 -10.07
N LEU A 73 -8.55 6.83 -9.82
CA LEU A 73 -8.62 5.94 -8.67
C LEU A 73 -8.48 6.70 -7.34
N CYS A 74 -7.57 7.68 -7.28
CA CYS A 74 -7.44 8.57 -6.12
C CYS A 74 -8.75 9.32 -5.85
N ARG A 75 -9.34 9.94 -6.88
CA ARG A 75 -10.62 10.66 -6.73
C ARG A 75 -11.75 9.74 -6.29
N LEU A 76 -11.86 8.56 -6.90
CA LEU A 76 -12.88 7.56 -6.57
C LEU A 76 -12.80 7.11 -5.11
N ARG A 77 -11.58 6.94 -4.59
CA ARG A 77 -11.33 6.48 -3.22
C ARG A 77 -11.18 7.60 -2.19
N GLY A 78 -11.39 8.86 -2.59
CA GLY A 78 -11.29 10.02 -1.70
C GLY A 78 -9.88 10.25 -1.15
N VAL A 79 -8.86 9.89 -1.93
CA VAL A 79 -7.44 10.07 -1.60
C VAL A 79 -6.95 11.40 -2.18
N LYS A 80 -6.32 12.22 -1.33
CA LYS A 80 -5.69 13.46 -1.76
C LYS A 80 -4.46 13.14 -2.58
N PHE A 81 -4.35 13.78 -3.74
CA PHE A 81 -3.18 13.75 -4.60
C PHE A 81 -2.98 15.11 -5.24
N GLU A 82 -1.77 15.35 -5.72
CA GLU A 82 -1.35 16.57 -6.42
C GLU A 82 -0.70 16.16 -7.74
N THR A 83 -0.89 16.97 -8.77
CA THR A 83 -0.16 16.81 -10.03
C THR A 83 0.99 17.81 -10.02
N ILE A 84 2.21 17.30 -10.04
CA ILE A 84 3.43 18.11 -9.97
C ILE A 84 4.22 17.99 -11.27
N ASP A 85 5.00 19.01 -11.58
CA ASP A 85 5.91 18.99 -12.73
C ASP A 85 7.29 18.44 -12.33
N GLY A 86 8.17 18.28 -13.32
CA GLY A 86 9.53 17.80 -13.10
C GLY A 86 10.39 18.72 -12.23
N ALA A 87 10.10 20.02 -12.17
CA ALA A 87 10.87 20.96 -11.35
C ALA A 87 10.58 20.77 -9.86
N VAL A 88 9.30 20.59 -9.51
CA VAL A 88 8.89 20.26 -8.13
C VAL A 88 9.40 18.87 -7.76
N ALA A 89 9.29 17.88 -8.65
CA ALA A 89 9.83 16.54 -8.38
C ALA A 89 11.35 16.58 -8.11
N ALA A 90 12.11 17.36 -8.89
CA ALA A 90 13.55 17.54 -8.67
C ALA A 90 13.88 18.16 -7.31
N GLN A 91 13.05 19.10 -6.82
CA GLN A 91 13.22 19.67 -5.48
C GLN A 91 12.96 18.63 -4.38
N ILE A 92 11.93 17.79 -4.56
CA ILE A 92 11.65 16.67 -3.64
C ILE A 92 12.83 15.72 -3.58
N TYR A 93 13.39 15.33 -4.72
CA TYR A 93 14.55 14.42 -4.74
C TYR A 93 15.79 15.05 -4.09
N ALA A 94 16.03 16.35 -4.30
CA ALA A 94 17.15 17.06 -3.68
C ALA A 94 17.01 17.10 -2.15
N GLU A 95 15.81 17.37 -1.63
CA GLU A 95 15.54 17.34 -0.19
C GLU A 95 15.76 15.93 0.39
N ILE A 96 15.32 14.89 -0.33
CA ILE A 96 15.52 13.51 0.09
C ILE A 96 17.00 13.14 0.15
N GLU A 97 17.82 13.61 -0.80
CA GLU A 97 19.26 13.33 -0.86
C GLU A 97 20.05 14.03 0.27
N GLU A 98 19.61 15.21 0.70
CA GLU A 98 20.27 16.00 1.75
C GLU A 98 19.92 15.52 3.18
N GLU A 99 18.78 14.84 3.36
CA GLU A 99 18.24 14.46 4.66
C GLU A 99 18.20 12.94 4.88
N ASN A 100 17.77 12.49 6.07
CA ASN A 100 17.64 11.05 6.39
C ASN A 100 16.37 10.42 5.79
N MET A 101 16.30 10.44 4.46
CA MET A 101 15.17 9.98 3.64
C MET A 101 15.68 9.05 2.51
N GLU A 102 14.77 8.35 1.84
CA GLU A 102 15.14 7.43 0.76
C GLU A 102 14.03 7.29 -0.28
N VAL A 103 14.40 7.04 -1.53
CA VAL A 103 13.45 6.66 -2.60
C VAL A 103 13.54 5.16 -2.83
N VAL A 104 12.44 4.45 -2.59
CA VAL A 104 12.33 3.02 -2.88
C VAL A 104 11.39 2.81 -4.05
N LEU A 105 11.87 2.11 -5.09
CA LEU A 105 11.04 1.74 -6.23
C LEU A 105 10.18 0.52 -5.88
N LEU A 106 8.87 0.64 -6.09
CA LEU A 106 7.88 -0.42 -5.96
C LEU A 106 7.42 -0.82 -7.37
N GLU A 107 7.51 -2.12 -7.68
CA GLU A 107 7.24 -2.65 -9.02
C GLU A 107 6.15 -3.74 -9.04
N LYS A 108 5.82 -4.32 -7.89
CA LYS A 108 4.86 -5.43 -7.78
C LYS A 108 4.06 -5.32 -6.49
N ALA A 109 2.76 -5.58 -6.58
CA ALA A 109 1.90 -5.76 -5.42
C ALA A 109 2.22 -7.10 -4.72
N PRO A 110 2.54 -7.12 -3.41
CA PRO A 110 2.86 -8.35 -2.72
C PRO A 110 1.61 -9.20 -2.53
N LYS A 111 1.76 -10.53 -2.61
CA LYS A 111 0.70 -11.46 -2.21
C LYS A 111 0.73 -11.67 -0.70
N ILE A 112 -0.37 -11.32 -0.02
CA ILE A 112 -0.46 -11.25 1.44
C ILE A 112 -1.27 -12.43 1.98
N ALA A 113 -0.79 -13.07 3.03
CA ALA A 113 -1.55 -14.01 3.84
C ALA A 113 -1.71 -13.51 5.29
N ILE A 114 -2.83 -13.85 5.89
CA ILE A 114 -3.11 -13.66 7.32
C ILE A 114 -3.19 -15.05 7.94
N TYR A 115 -2.31 -15.31 8.91
CA TYR A 115 -2.37 -16.53 9.71
C TYR A 115 -3.45 -16.38 10.77
N THR A 116 -4.59 -17.03 10.54
CA THR A 116 -5.76 -16.88 11.42
C THR A 116 -6.69 -18.09 11.29
N PRO A 117 -7.31 -18.54 12.39
CA PRO A 117 -8.32 -19.58 12.35
C PRO A 117 -9.50 -19.21 11.43
N HIS A 118 -10.11 -20.21 10.79
CA HIS A 118 -11.24 -19.96 9.87
C HIS A 118 -12.50 -19.43 10.57
N ASN A 119 -12.63 -19.64 11.88
CA ASN A 119 -13.74 -19.18 12.72
C ASN A 119 -13.56 -17.76 13.28
N THR A 120 -12.42 -17.09 13.04
CA THR A 120 -12.17 -15.73 13.53
C THR A 120 -13.06 -14.70 12.85
N GLN A 121 -13.70 -13.85 13.67
CA GLN A 121 -14.60 -12.82 13.14
C GLN A 121 -13.80 -11.67 12.50
N PRO A 122 -14.34 -11.04 11.43
CA PRO A 122 -13.61 -10.00 10.68
C PRO A 122 -13.23 -8.75 11.47
N TRP A 123 -13.85 -8.48 12.62
CA TRP A 123 -13.57 -7.31 13.46
C TRP A 123 -12.58 -7.60 14.60
N ASP A 124 -12.18 -8.85 14.78
CA ASP A 124 -11.29 -9.24 15.88
C ASP A 124 -9.81 -8.93 15.55
N ASP A 125 -9.48 -8.77 14.26
CA ASP A 125 -8.14 -8.47 13.76
C ASP A 125 -8.11 -7.10 13.05
N ALA A 126 -7.39 -6.15 13.66
CA ALA A 126 -7.24 -4.79 13.14
C ALA A 126 -6.52 -4.72 11.79
N VAL A 127 -5.60 -5.65 11.49
CA VAL A 127 -4.90 -5.72 10.22
C VAL A 127 -5.87 -6.17 9.12
N THR A 128 -6.67 -7.20 9.35
CA THR A 128 -7.70 -7.61 8.37
C THR A 128 -8.71 -6.50 8.12
N MET A 129 -9.12 -5.76 9.16
CA MET A 129 -9.98 -4.59 9.01
C MET A 129 -9.33 -3.49 8.16
N ALA A 130 -8.05 -3.19 8.41
CA ALA A 130 -7.32 -2.18 7.68
C ALA A 130 -7.14 -2.55 6.20
N LEU A 131 -6.73 -3.79 5.91
CA LEU A 131 -6.59 -4.30 4.53
C LEU A 131 -7.93 -4.30 3.80
N THR A 132 -9.00 -4.77 4.46
CA THR A 132 -10.35 -4.79 3.89
C THR A 132 -10.83 -3.36 3.59
N TYR A 133 -10.63 -2.42 4.53
CA TYR A 133 -10.99 -1.02 4.31
C TYR A 133 -10.16 -0.39 3.19
N ALA A 134 -8.86 -0.71 3.09
CA ALA A 134 -7.99 -0.26 2.01
C ALA A 134 -8.30 -0.93 0.66
N GLU A 135 -9.17 -1.96 0.62
CA GLU A 135 -9.41 -2.81 -0.56
C GLU A 135 -8.12 -3.52 -1.04
N VAL A 136 -7.28 -3.95 -0.10
CA VAL A 136 -6.10 -4.77 -0.37
C VAL A 136 -6.47 -6.24 -0.15
N PRO A 137 -6.37 -7.10 -1.19
CA PRO A 137 -6.67 -8.53 -1.07
C PRO A 137 -5.65 -9.25 -0.20
N TYR A 138 -6.13 -10.25 0.54
CA TYR A 138 -5.33 -11.16 1.33
C TYR A 138 -6.01 -12.53 1.42
N ASP A 139 -5.20 -13.57 1.58
CA ASP A 139 -5.70 -14.92 1.85
C ASP A 139 -5.63 -15.21 3.36
N LYS A 140 -6.54 -16.05 3.86
CA LYS A 140 -6.46 -16.59 5.22
C LYS A 140 -5.86 -17.99 5.15
N ILE A 141 -4.85 -18.25 5.98
CA ILE A 141 -4.20 -19.55 6.08
C ILE A 141 -4.13 -20.00 7.54
N TRP A 142 -4.18 -21.31 7.77
CA TRP A 142 -4.03 -21.91 9.09
C TRP A 142 -3.06 -23.10 9.04
N ASP A 143 -2.94 -23.83 10.15
CA ASP A 143 -1.99 -24.94 10.32
C ASP A 143 -1.99 -25.93 9.15
N LYS A 144 -3.17 -26.32 8.65
CA LYS A 144 -3.29 -27.31 7.57
C LYS A 144 -2.65 -26.80 6.27
N GLU A 145 -2.89 -25.54 5.91
CA GLU A 145 -2.30 -24.89 4.75
C GLU A 145 -0.78 -24.72 4.91
N VAL A 146 -0.35 -24.31 6.11
CA VAL A 146 1.08 -24.12 6.42
C VAL A 146 1.84 -25.44 6.32
N LEU A 147 1.32 -26.49 6.97
CA LEU A 147 1.92 -27.84 6.94
C LEU A 147 1.89 -28.47 5.53
N ALA A 148 0.96 -28.04 4.67
CA ALA A 148 0.91 -28.42 3.26
C ALA A 148 1.91 -27.64 2.38
N GLY A 149 2.72 -26.74 2.96
CA GLY A 149 3.75 -25.99 2.25
C GLY A 149 3.26 -24.73 1.53
N LYS A 150 2.06 -24.23 1.82
CA LYS A 150 1.50 -23.05 1.13
C LYS A 150 2.20 -21.72 1.47
N LEU A 151 3.13 -21.69 2.42
CA LEU A 151 3.83 -20.46 2.79
C LEU A 151 4.63 -19.87 1.63
N ASP A 152 5.21 -20.71 0.78
CA ASP A 152 6.02 -20.30 -0.37
C ASP A 152 5.22 -19.54 -1.44
N ASP A 153 3.87 -19.58 -1.36
CA ASP A 153 2.98 -18.88 -2.28
C ASP A 153 2.77 -17.39 -1.95
N TYR A 154 3.36 -16.88 -0.87
CA TYR A 154 3.10 -15.54 -0.34
C TYR A 154 4.38 -14.71 -0.16
N ASP A 155 4.27 -13.42 -0.48
CA ASP A 155 5.36 -12.45 -0.30
C ASP A 155 5.37 -11.89 1.14
N TRP A 156 4.22 -11.87 1.81
CA TRP A 156 4.07 -11.33 3.17
C TRP A 156 3.05 -12.11 4.00
N ILE A 157 3.34 -12.28 5.29
CA ILE A 157 2.48 -12.99 6.23
C ILE A 157 2.27 -12.13 7.48
N HIS A 158 1.02 -11.89 7.83
CA HIS A 158 0.67 -11.36 9.13
C HIS A 158 0.47 -12.51 10.13
N LEU A 159 1.09 -12.38 11.30
CA LEU A 159 1.03 -13.32 12.40
C LEU A 159 0.68 -12.56 13.69
N HIS A 160 -0.06 -13.20 14.60
CA HIS A 160 -0.27 -12.64 15.92
C HIS A 160 0.81 -13.14 16.88
N HIS A 161 1.26 -12.28 17.78
CA HIS A 161 2.29 -12.67 18.76
C HIS A 161 1.78 -13.75 19.73
N GLU A 162 0.48 -13.75 20.04
CA GLU A 162 -0.16 -14.80 20.84
C GLU A 162 0.00 -16.21 20.26
N ASP A 163 0.06 -16.34 18.93
CA ASP A 163 0.14 -17.64 18.23
C ASP A 163 1.40 -18.43 18.60
N PHE A 164 2.48 -17.75 19.02
CA PHE A 164 3.78 -18.38 19.34
C PHE A 164 4.09 -18.48 20.83
N THR A 165 3.26 -17.88 21.69
CA THR A 165 3.56 -17.78 23.12
C THR A 165 2.64 -18.64 23.99
N GLY A 166 1.60 -19.24 23.41
CA GLY A 166 0.57 -19.99 24.15
C GLY A 166 -0.24 -19.09 25.09
N GLN A 167 -0.12 -17.77 24.93
CA GLN A 167 -0.92 -16.81 25.69
C GLN A 167 -2.33 -16.80 25.13
N PHE A 168 -3.32 -16.87 26.01
CA PHE A 168 -4.69 -16.64 25.62
C PHE A 168 -4.89 -15.15 25.31
N GLY A 169 -5.63 -14.86 24.23
CA GLY A 169 -5.89 -13.49 23.79
C GLY A 169 -6.58 -12.62 24.85
N LYS A 170 -6.65 -11.31 24.59
CA LYS A 170 -7.18 -10.27 25.49
C LYS A 170 -8.53 -10.58 26.16
N PHE A 171 -9.34 -11.42 25.53
CA PHE A 171 -10.67 -11.82 26.02
C PHE A 171 -10.65 -12.87 27.13
N TYR A 172 -9.54 -13.57 27.35
CA TYR A 172 -9.44 -14.64 28.35
C TYR A 172 -9.86 -14.20 29.75
N SER A 173 -9.33 -13.06 30.22
CA SER A 173 -9.60 -12.54 31.57
C SER A 173 -11.10 -12.33 31.82
N SER A 174 -11.81 -11.81 30.82
CA SER A 174 -13.23 -11.44 30.93
C SER A 174 -14.17 -12.58 30.54
N TYR A 175 -13.77 -13.49 29.66
CA TYR A 175 -14.68 -14.43 28.98
C TYR A 175 -14.26 -15.91 29.04
N ARG A 176 -13.22 -16.29 29.81
CA ARG A 176 -12.76 -17.70 29.92
C ARG A 176 -13.85 -18.75 30.24
N ASN A 177 -14.95 -18.34 30.89
CA ASN A 177 -16.06 -19.22 31.26
C ASN A 177 -17.25 -19.14 30.28
N ALA A 178 -17.18 -18.27 29.27
CA ALA A 178 -18.22 -18.16 28.26
C ALA A 178 -18.12 -19.34 27.28
N LEU A 179 -19.25 -19.94 26.93
CA LEU A 179 -19.30 -21.12 26.06
C LEU A 179 -18.65 -20.86 24.69
N TRP A 180 -18.90 -19.68 24.11
CA TRP A 180 -18.34 -19.30 22.81
C TRP A 180 -16.79 -19.27 22.86
N TYR A 181 -16.22 -18.77 23.96
CA TYR A 181 -14.77 -18.65 24.12
C TYR A 181 -14.12 -20.04 24.32
N GLN A 182 -14.77 -20.91 25.08
CA GLN A 182 -14.31 -22.30 25.25
C GLN A 182 -14.36 -23.09 23.94
N GLN A 183 -15.40 -22.88 23.13
CA GLN A 183 -15.53 -23.49 21.81
C GLN A 183 -14.46 -22.98 20.83
N GLU A 184 -14.17 -21.68 20.86
CA GLU A 184 -13.10 -21.07 20.06
C GLU A 184 -11.73 -21.66 20.40
N VAL A 185 -11.39 -21.71 21.69
CA VAL A 185 -10.11 -22.32 22.15
C VAL A 185 -10.02 -23.79 21.73
N ALA A 186 -11.10 -24.56 21.87
CA ALA A 186 -11.11 -25.97 21.47
C ALA A 186 -10.88 -26.14 19.96
N MET A 187 -11.56 -25.33 19.13
CA MET A 187 -11.36 -25.37 17.68
C MET A 187 -9.95 -24.97 17.24
N ASN A 188 -9.32 -24.03 17.93
CA ASN A 188 -7.98 -23.57 17.58
C ASN A 188 -6.87 -24.56 17.99
N GLN A 189 -7.21 -25.61 18.76
CA GLN A 189 -6.28 -26.65 19.22
C GLN A 189 -6.38 -27.96 18.41
N GLU A 190 -7.30 -28.05 17.44
CA GLU A 190 -7.52 -29.21 16.57
C GLU A 190 -6.79 -29.11 15.22
#